data_AF-A0A3B5LZD9-F1
#
_entry.id   AF-A0A3B5LZD9-F1
#
_cell.length_a   1.000
_cell.length_b   1.000
_cell.length_c   1.000
_cell.angle_alpha   90.00
_cell.angle_beta   90.00
_cell.angle_gamma   90.00
#
_symmetry.space_group_name_H-M   'P 1'
#
loop_
_entity.id
_entity.type
_entity.pdbx_description
1 polymer ?
#
loop_
_entity_poly.entity_id
_entity_poly.type
_entity_poly.pdbx_seq_one_letter_code
_entity_poly.pdbx_strand_id
1 'polypeptide(L)'
;PNCSYLVFKLFLILSYGFQSHSVSRCLFNSTELKDSWYIYSCIYNKVEFLRFDSNIGLYVGYTSFGMRQANKLNNNPVALSRRRAQKEAFCHHNSGVLYRNVLNRSVAPSVTLSSVAPPAGGHPTMLTCSVYGFFPKQIRVTWRRDGQEVISDVTSTAELPDGAWLYQIHSSLEFRPRKVKGQNQNQDTFRTRTWIGPEPGLV
;
A
#
# COMPACT_ATOMS: atom_id res chain seq x y z
N PRO A 1 -29.30 55.49 14.28
CA PRO A 1 -28.08 54.68 14.07
C PRO A 1 -27.65 54.00 15.37
N ASN A 2 -28.31 52.90 15.74
CA ASN A 2 -27.92 52.03 16.85
C ASN A 2 -27.82 50.60 16.29
N CYS A 3 -26.60 50.18 15.96
CA CYS A 3 -26.32 48.83 15.48
C CYS A 3 -26.13 47.92 16.69
N SER A 4 -27.13 47.11 17.00
CA SER A 4 -27.08 46.13 18.08
C SER A 4 -26.25 44.93 17.61
N TYR A 5 -25.03 44.78 18.13
CA TYR A 5 -24.16 43.64 17.85
C TYR A 5 -24.71 42.37 18.54
N LEU A 6 -25.27 41.47 17.75
CA LEU A 6 -25.66 40.13 18.19
C LEU A 6 -24.39 39.27 18.33
N VAL A 7 -23.89 39.11 19.56
CA VAL A 7 -22.74 38.24 19.83
C VAL A 7 -23.21 36.78 19.80
N PHE A 8 -23.03 36.11 18.65
CA PHE A 8 -23.14 34.66 18.55
C PHE A 8 -22.00 34.01 19.37
N LYS A 9 -22.28 33.60 20.61
CA LYS A 9 -21.38 32.71 21.36
C LYS A 9 -21.50 31.30 20.76
N LEU A 10 -20.61 30.99 19.82
CA LEU A 10 -20.40 29.62 19.35
C LEU A 10 -19.78 28.81 20.50
N PHE A 11 -20.60 28.08 21.27
CA PHE A 11 -20.10 27.05 22.18
C PHE A 11 -19.56 25.91 21.34
N LEU A 12 -18.24 25.90 21.10
CA LEU A 12 -17.54 24.71 20.65
C LEU A 12 -17.61 23.67 21.77
N ILE A 13 -18.58 22.76 21.70
CA ILE A 13 -18.60 21.59 22.57
C ILE A 13 -17.40 20.74 22.16
N LEU A 14 -16.32 20.79 22.95
CA LEU A 14 -15.21 19.87 22.82
C LEU A 14 -15.71 18.48 23.25
N SER A 15 -16.11 17.67 22.28
CA SER A 15 -16.39 16.25 22.54
C SER A 15 -15.06 15.53 22.78
N TYR A 16 -14.77 15.18 24.02
CA TYR A 16 -13.64 14.31 24.36
C TYR A 16 -14.07 12.85 24.16
N GLY A 17 -13.46 12.17 23.18
CA GLY A 17 -13.66 10.75 22.92
C GLY A 17 -12.46 9.92 23.40
N PHE A 18 -12.73 8.73 23.95
CA PHE A 18 -11.71 7.74 24.28
C PHE A 18 -11.83 6.55 23.33
N GLN A 19 -10.70 6.08 22.80
CA GLN A 19 -10.64 4.96 21.88
C GLN A 19 -9.62 3.93 22.37
N SER A 20 -10.09 2.70 22.58
CA SER A 20 -9.25 1.54 22.85
C SER A 20 -9.45 0.49 21.77
N HIS A 21 -8.36 -0.09 21.29
CA HIS A 21 -8.41 -1.21 20.36
C HIS A 21 -7.18 -2.11 20.53
N SER A 22 -7.34 -3.36 20.11
CA SER A 22 -6.26 -4.34 20.04
C SER A 22 -6.04 -4.77 18.60
N VAL A 23 -4.79 -4.96 18.20
CA VAL A 23 -4.44 -5.38 16.84
C VAL A 23 -3.61 -6.65 16.90
N SER A 24 -4.09 -7.70 16.24
CA SER A 24 -3.33 -8.91 15.96
C SER A 24 -2.73 -8.80 14.56
N ARG A 25 -1.41 -8.90 14.44
CA ARG A 25 -0.69 -8.91 13.16
C ARG A 25 0.03 -10.22 12.98
N CYS A 26 -0.09 -10.78 11.77
CA CYS A 26 0.62 -11.96 11.33
C CYS A 26 1.53 -11.52 10.18
N LEU A 27 2.84 -11.50 10.42
CA LEU A 27 3.84 -11.15 9.43
C LEU A 27 4.38 -12.45 8.84
N PHE A 28 4.28 -12.61 7.53
CA PHE A 28 4.72 -13.82 6.82
C PHE A 28 5.05 -13.49 5.37
N ASN A 29 5.96 -14.27 4.78
CA ASN A 29 6.44 -14.10 3.40
C ASN A 29 6.19 -15.34 2.52
N SER A 30 5.83 -16.48 3.11
CA SER A 30 5.70 -17.75 2.42
C SER A 30 4.59 -18.61 3.02
N THR A 31 4.23 -19.69 2.33
CA THR A 31 3.27 -20.70 2.81
C THR A 31 3.83 -21.62 3.89
N GLU A 32 5.16 -21.73 4.01
CA GLU A 32 5.80 -22.58 5.02
C GLU A 32 5.70 -21.99 6.42
N LEU A 33 5.51 -20.67 6.53
CA LEU A 33 5.26 -19.93 7.78
C LEU A 33 6.30 -20.13 8.90
N LYS A 34 7.46 -20.72 8.61
CA LYS A 34 8.55 -20.96 9.58
C LYS A 34 9.02 -19.64 10.21
N ASP A 35 9.25 -18.62 9.39
CA ASP A 35 9.68 -17.28 9.81
C ASP A 35 8.51 -16.30 10.03
N SER A 36 7.32 -16.82 10.38
CA SER A 36 6.16 -15.98 10.66
C SER A 36 6.20 -15.40 12.07
N TRP A 37 5.76 -14.14 12.21
CA TRP A 37 5.69 -13.45 13.48
C TRP A 37 4.25 -13.11 13.83
N TYR A 38 3.89 -13.36 15.09
CA TYR A 38 2.63 -12.93 15.67
C TYR A 38 2.88 -11.79 16.64
N ILE A 39 2.23 -10.66 16.38
CA ILE A 39 2.28 -9.46 17.22
C ILE A 39 0.87 -9.13 17.68
N TYR A 40 0.70 -8.92 18.98
CA TYR A 40 -0.54 -8.45 19.56
C TYR A 40 -0.32 -7.12 20.30
N SER A 41 -0.90 -6.05 19.79
CA SER A 41 -0.76 -4.69 20.33
C SER A 41 -2.04 -4.25 21.04
N CYS A 42 -1.92 -3.67 22.24
CA CYS A 42 -3.00 -2.94 22.90
C CYS A 42 -2.74 -1.43 22.83
N ILE A 43 -3.70 -0.70 22.28
CA ILE A 43 -3.57 0.72 21.95
C ILE A 43 -4.71 1.50 22.61
N TYR A 44 -4.35 2.62 23.26
CA TYR A 44 -5.30 3.56 23.84
C TYR A 44 -4.99 4.97 23.34
N ASN A 45 -5.97 5.64 22.72
CA ASN A 45 -5.82 6.98 22.14
C ASN A 45 -4.54 7.13 21.30
N LYS A 46 -4.31 6.17 20.39
CA LYS A 46 -3.13 6.06 19.51
C LYS A 46 -1.79 5.77 20.21
N VAL A 47 -1.78 5.62 21.54
CA VAL A 47 -0.61 5.21 22.30
C VAL A 47 -0.66 3.70 22.52
N GLU A 48 0.28 2.98 21.92
CA GLU A 48 0.49 1.57 22.24
C GLU A 48 1.12 1.47 23.62
N PHE A 49 0.43 0.82 24.55
CA PHE A 49 0.93 0.69 25.92
C PHE A 49 1.48 -0.71 26.21
N LEU A 50 1.03 -1.73 25.50
CA LEU A 50 1.40 -3.13 25.72
C LEU A 50 1.46 -3.87 24.40
N ARG A 51 2.49 -4.69 24.19
CA ARG A 51 2.62 -5.58 23.03
C ARG A 51 3.05 -6.96 23.46
N PHE A 52 2.50 -8.01 22.87
CA PHE A 52 3.12 -9.32 22.85
C PHE A 52 3.81 -9.54 21.52
N ASP A 53 5.05 -10.03 21.56
CA ASP A 53 5.84 -10.40 20.38
C ASP A 53 6.19 -11.88 20.46
N SER A 54 5.78 -12.68 19.47
CA SER A 54 6.06 -14.12 19.46
C SER A 54 7.53 -14.47 19.32
N ASN A 55 8.37 -13.58 18.77
CA ASN A 55 9.81 -13.81 18.66
C ASN A 55 10.49 -13.74 20.02
N ILE A 56 9.99 -12.87 20.90
CA ILE A 56 10.45 -12.76 22.29
C ILE A 56 9.68 -13.77 23.17
N GLY A 57 8.44 -14.06 22.80
CA GLY A 57 7.52 -14.91 23.55
C GLY A 57 7.02 -14.26 24.84
N LEU A 58 7.07 -12.93 24.94
CA LEU A 58 6.71 -12.16 26.15
C LEU A 58 5.92 -10.89 25.80
N TYR A 59 5.23 -10.35 26.80
CA TYR A 59 4.68 -9.01 26.74
C TYR A 59 5.74 -7.95 27.08
N VAL A 60 5.74 -6.86 26.33
CA VAL A 60 6.57 -5.67 26.51
C VAL A 60 5.64 -4.47 26.75
N GLY A 61 5.91 -3.70 27.80
CA GLY A 61 5.17 -2.49 28.12
C GLY A 61 5.91 -1.23 27.65
N TYR A 62 5.21 -0.31 26.99
CA TYR A 62 5.80 0.94 26.46
C TYR A 62 5.44 2.18 27.29
N THR A 63 4.54 2.03 28.27
CA THR A 63 4.20 3.07 29.23
C THR A 63 4.31 2.53 30.65
N SER A 64 4.30 3.41 31.66
CA SER A 64 4.31 2.99 33.08
C SER A 64 3.16 2.02 33.42
N PHE A 65 1.97 2.28 32.90
CA PHE A 65 0.84 1.36 33.00
C PHE A 65 1.11 0.06 32.23
N GLY A 66 1.61 0.16 31.00
CA GLY A 66 2.01 -0.96 30.18
C GLY A 66 3.00 -1.92 30.84
N MET A 67 4.05 -1.39 31.47
CA MET A 67 5.08 -2.17 32.17
C MET A 67 4.49 -2.96 33.33
N ARG A 68 3.59 -2.35 34.12
CA ARG A 68 2.87 -3.07 35.20
C ARG A 68 2.01 -4.20 34.65
N GLN A 69 1.33 -3.97 33.54
CA GLN A 69 0.51 -5.00 32.89
C GLN A 69 1.36 -6.11 32.27
N ALA A 70 2.47 -5.77 31.62
CA ALA A 70 3.42 -6.73 31.06
C ALA A 70 3.97 -7.66 32.16
N ASN A 71 4.40 -7.10 33.29
CA ASN A 71 4.90 -7.89 34.42
C ASN A 71 3.84 -8.88 34.93
N LYS A 72 2.59 -8.42 35.14
CA LYS A 72 1.49 -9.29 35.56
C LYS A 72 1.20 -10.41 34.57
N LEU A 73 1.19 -10.10 33.27
CA LEU A 73 0.86 -11.08 32.23
C LEU A 73 2.00 -12.08 32.00
N ASN A 74 3.26 -11.63 32.06
CA ASN A 74 4.43 -12.49 31.93
C ASN A 74 4.55 -13.46 33.11
N ASN A 75 4.12 -13.05 34.31
CA ASN A 75 4.10 -13.91 35.50
C ASN A 75 2.83 -14.79 35.62
N ASN A 76 1.92 -14.76 34.63
CA ASN A 76 0.76 -15.63 34.58
C ASN A 76 0.94 -16.69 33.48
N PRO A 77 1.31 -17.94 33.83
CA PRO A 77 1.60 -18.98 32.84
C PRO A 77 0.44 -19.29 31.91
N VAL A 78 -0.80 -19.25 32.40
CA VAL A 78 -2.00 -19.53 31.59
C VAL A 78 -2.19 -18.43 30.53
N ALA A 79 -2.10 -17.17 30.94
CA ALA A 79 -2.27 -16.03 30.02
C ALA A 79 -1.16 -15.97 28.97
N LEU A 80 0.09 -16.24 29.38
CA LEU A 80 1.25 -16.22 28.51
C LEU A 80 1.23 -17.38 27.51
N SER A 81 0.98 -18.61 27.97
CA SER A 81 0.87 -19.79 27.09
C SER A 81 -0.26 -19.65 26.08
N ARG A 82 -1.44 -19.15 26.51
CA ARG A 82 -2.55 -18.88 25.60
C ARG A 82 -2.17 -17.89 24.50
N ARG A 83 -1.40 -16.87 24.84
CA ARG A 83 -0.95 -15.85 23.87
C ARG A 83 0.11 -16.39 22.93
N ARG A 84 1.07 -17.18 23.41
CA ARG A 84 2.09 -17.85 22.58
C ARG A 84 1.44 -18.74 21.51
N ALA A 85 0.45 -19.53 21.90
CA ALA A 85 -0.26 -20.44 20.99
C ALA A 85 -1.05 -19.73 19.87
N GLN A 86 -1.24 -18.40 19.91
CA GLN A 86 -1.93 -17.68 18.85
C GLN A 86 -1.12 -17.60 17.56
N LYS A 87 0.21 -17.78 17.59
CA LYS A 87 1.01 -17.85 16.36
C LYS A 87 0.51 -19.00 15.48
N GLU A 88 0.35 -20.18 16.05
CA GLU A 88 -0.11 -21.35 15.32
C GLU A 88 -1.64 -21.30 15.13
N ALA A 89 -2.38 -21.10 16.22
CA ALA A 89 -3.84 -21.22 16.20
C ALA A 89 -4.54 -20.11 15.38
N PHE A 90 -4.00 -18.89 15.41
CA PHE A 90 -4.57 -17.75 14.69
C PHE A 90 -3.78 -17.44 13.43
N CYS A 91 -2.46 -17.18 13.51
CA CYS A 91 -1.73 -16.77 12.32
C CYS A 91 -1.59 -17.89 11.30
N HIS A 92 -1.13 -19.08 11.66
CA HIS A 92 -0.93 -20.12 10.66
C HIS A 92 -2.23 -20.55 9.99
N HIS A 93 -3.28 -20.75 10.78
CA HIS A 93 -4.60 -21.05 10.26
C HIS A 93 -5.09 -19.99 9.26
N ASN A 94 -5.13 -18.71 9.66
CA ASN A 94 -5.68 -17.65 8.82
C ASN A 94 -4.78 -17.31 7.63
N SER A 95 -3.46 -17.36 7.78
CA SER A 95 -2.52 -17.18 6.67
C SER A 95 -2.71 -18.27 5.60
N GLY A 96 -2.93 -19.52 5.99
CA GLY A 96 -3.25 -20.60 5.04
C GLY A 96 -4.58 -20.40 4.30
N VAL A 97 -5.58 -19.79 4.94
CA VAL A 97 -6.85 -19.40 4.31
C VAL A 97 -6.63 -18.24 3.33
N LEU A 98 -5.93 -17.19 3.77
CA LEU A 98 -5.64 -16.01 2.93
C LEU A 98 -4.79 -16.37 1.72
N TYR A 99 -3.79 -17.23 1.88
CA TYR A 99 -2.94 -17.63 0.76
C TYR A 99 -3.74 -18.35 -0.33
N ARG A 100 -4.55 -19.34 0.06
CA ARG A 100 -5.35 -20.14 -0.90
C ARG A 100 -6.39 -19.30 -1.64
N ASN A 101 -7.02 -18.35 -0.94
CA ASN A 101 -8.16 -17.63 -1.49
C ASN A 101 -7.80 -16.28 -2.12
N VAL A 102 -6.74 -15.61 -1.64
CA VAL A 102 -6.38 -14.25 -2.04
C VAL A 102 -4.99 -14.21 -2.66
N LEU A 103 -3.94 -14.60 -1.94
CA LEU A 103 -2.56 -14.34 -2.38
C LEU A 103 -2.12 -15.19 -3.59
N ASN A 104 -2.69 -16.38 -3.76
CA ASN A 104 -2.43 -17.24 -4.93
C ASN A 104 -3.33 -16.89 -6.14
N ARG A 105 -4.09 -15.79 -6.07
CA ARG A 105 -4.90 -15.30 -7.18
C ARG A 105 -4.21 -14.10 -7.80
N SER A 106 -4.30 -13.99 -9.12
CA SER A 106 -3.87 -12.81 -9.86
C SER A 106 -4.97 -12.40 -10.83
N VAL A 107 -5.12 -11.09 -11.00
CA VAL A 107 -6.04 -10.48 -11.96
C VAL A 107 -5.19 -9.70 -12.95
N ALA A 108 -5.36 -10.02 -14.23
CA ALA A 108 -4.64 -9.35 -15.31
C ALA A 108 -5.09 -7.88 -15.43
N PRO A 109 -4.18 -6.96 -15.77
CA PRO A 109 -4.52 -5.55 -15.89
C PRO A 109 -5.29 -5.26 -17.17
N SER A 110 -6.14 -4.23 -17.13
CA SER A 110 -6.59 -3.50 -18.31
C SER A 110 -5.65 -2.33 -18.58
N VAL A 111 -5.20 -2.16 -19.83
CA VAL A 111 -4.22 -1.13 -20.21
C VAL A 111 -4.82 -0.18 -21.24
N THR A 112 -4.76 1.11 -20.95
CA THR A 112 -5.20 2.18 -21.84
C THR A 112 -4.05 3.12 -22.13
N LEU A 113 -3.78 3.35 -23.43
CA LEU A 113 -2.80 4.32 -23.88
C LEU A 113 -3.52 5.56 -24.42
N SER A 114 -3.19 6.73 -23.89
CA SER A 114 -3.71 8.01 -24.34
C SER A 114 -2.57 8.97 -24.71
N SER A 115 -2.79 9.79 -25.73
CA SER A 115 -1.87 10.87 -26.11
C SER A 115 -2.57 12.21 -25.97
N VAL A 116 -1.87 13.18 -25.38
CA VAL A 116 -2.32 14.57 -25.32
C VAL A 116 -1.32 15.42 -26.08
N ALA A 117 -1.76 15.98 -27.21
CA ALA A 117 -1.01 17.00 -27.92
C ALA A 117 -1.16 18.34 -27.18
N PRO A 118 -0.06 19.06 -26.89
CA PRO A 118 -0.16 20.36 -26.25
C PRO A 118 -0.88 21.37 -27.17
N PRO A 119 -1.61 22.36 -26.61
CA PRO A 119 -2.10 23.50 -27.37
C PRO A 119 -0.92 24.15 -28.11
N ALA A 120 -1.14 24.54 -29.37
CA ALA A 120 -0.13 25.04 -30.31
C ALA A 120 1.06 25.76 -29.61
N GLY A 121 2.20 25.07 -29.52
CA GLY A 121 3.38 25.52 -28.80
C GLY A 121 4.40 24.39 -28.68
N GLY A 122 5.69 24.70 -28.63
CA GLY A 122 6.82 23.75 -28.65
C GLY A 122 6.98 22.86 -27.41
N HIS A 123 5.90 22.61 -26.67
CA HIS A 123 5.90 21.73 -25.50
C HIS A 123 6.00 20.25 -25.94
N PRO A 124 6.68 19.40 -25.15
CA PRO A 124 6.68 17.96 -25.37
C PRO A 124 5.25 17.41 -25.42
N THR A 125 5.01 16.45 -26.33
CA THR A 125 3.78 15.64 -26.32
C THR A 125 3.86 14.65 -25.16
N MET A 126 2.73 14.40 -24.50
CA MET A 126 2.67 13.43 -23.40
C MET A 126 1.91 12.19 -23.84
N LEU A 127 2.51 11.02 -23.61
CA LEU A 127 1.83 9.73 -23.63
C LEU A 127 1.55 9.32 -22.19
N THR A 128 0.34 8.81 -21.93
CA THR A 128 -0.01 8.26 -20.63
C THR A 128 -0.50 6.83 -20.81
N CYS A 129 0.15 5.91 -20.12
CA CYS A 129 -0.24 4.52 -19.97
C CYS A 129 -0.95 4.37 -18.63
N SER A 130 -2.26 4.13 -18.67
CA SER A 130 -3.05 3.88 -17.49
C SER A 130 -3.34 2.40 -17.37
N VAL A 131 -2.98 1.83 -16.23
CA VAL A 131 -3.10 0.40 -15.95
C VAL A 131 -4.06 0.23 -14.78
N TYR A 132 -5.14 -0.53 -15.00
CA TYR A 132 -6.26 -0.65 -14.07
C TYR A 132 -6.56 -2.10 -13.71
N GLY A 133 -7.20 -2.28 -12.55
CA GLY A 133 -7.91 -3.52 -12.21
C GLY A 133 -7.00 -4.73 -11.99
N PHE A 134 -5.73 -4.52 -11.61
CA PHE A 134 -4.79 -5.62 -11.45
C PHE A 134 -4.57 -6.01 -9.99
N PHE A 135 -4.16 -7.25 -9.79
CA PHE A 135 -3.76 -7.80 -8.49
C PHE A 135 -2.73 -8.92 -8.69
N PRO A 136 -1.69 -9.07 -7.84
CA PRO A 136 -1.36 -8.25 -6.66
C PRO A 136 -0.81 -6.86 -7.01
N LYS A 137 -0.49 -6.05 -5.99
CA LYS A 137 -0.02 -4.66 -6.12
C LYS A 137 1.25 -4.53 -6.98
N GLN A 138 2.14 -5.51 -6.95
CA GLN A 138 3.44 -5.44 -7.61
C GLN A 138 3.30 -5.50 -9.14
N ILE A 139 3.66 -4.41 -9.80
CA ILE A 139 3.64 -4.29 -11.26
C ILE A 139 4.81 -3.43 -11.74
N ARG A 140 5.32 -3.72 -12.93
CA ARG A 140 6.29 -2.89 -13.65
C ARG A 140 5.70 -2.43 -14.97
N VAL A 141 5.82 -1.14 -15.26
CA VAL A 141 5.41 -0.51 -16.54
C VAL A 141 6.66 0.04 -17.21
N THR A 142 6.97 -0.41 -18.43
CA THR A 142 8.13 0.09 -19.19
C THR A 142 7.71 0.69 -20.52
N TRP A 143 8.50 1.65 -20.99
CA TRP A 143 8.30 2.33 -22.27
C TRP A 143 9.37 1.90 -23.26
N ARG A 144 8.97 1.76 -24.52
CA ARG A 144 9.89 1.56 -25.64
C ARG A 144 9.60 2.53 -26.77
N ARG A 145 10.65 3.09 -27.34
CA ARG A 145 10.62 3.91 -28.56
C ARG A 145 11.48 3.22 -29.61
N ASP A 146 10.86 2.83 -30.73
CA ASP A 146 11.49 2.08 -31.83
C ASP A 146 12.21 0.80 -31.36
N GLY A 147 11.63 0.13 -30.37
CA GLY A 147 12.16 -1.12 -29.82
C GLY A 147 13.17 -0.96 -28.69
N GLN A 148 13.74 0.23 -28.47
CA GLN A 148 14.66 0.51 -27.36
C GLN A 148 13.90 0.98 -26.11
N GLU A 149 14.31 0.51 -24.93
CA GLU A 149 13.71 0.93 -23.66
C GLU A 149 14.04 2.39 -23.35
N VAL A 150 13.03 3.15 -22.94
CA VAL A 150 13.15 4.56 -22.58
C VAL A 150 12.85 4.71 -21.10
N ILE A 151 13.81 5.29 -20.38
CA ILE A 151 13.72 5.55 -18.94
C ILE A 151 13.76 7.05 -18.62
N SER A 152 14.31 7.88 -19.51
CA SER A 152 14.32 9.33 -19.36
C SER A 152 12.92 9.89 -19.59
N ASP A 153 12.56 10.95 -18.86
CA ASP A 153 11.30 11.67 -19.03
C ASP A 153 10.04 10.80 -18.81
N VAL A 154 10.21 9.68 -18.09
CA VAL A 154 9.14 8.80 -17.61
C VAL A 154 8.82 9.14 -16.16
N THR A 155 7.55 9.39 -15.87
CA THR A 155 7.04 9.59 -14.50
C THR A 155 5.92 8.59 -14.22
N SER A 156 5.89 8.01 -13.03
CA SER A 156 4.84 7.06 -12.63
C SER A 156 4.22 7.42 -11.28
N THR A 157 2.92 7.19 -11.12
CA THR A 157 2.25 7.30 -9.82
C THR A 157 2.60 6.12 -8.91
N ALA A 158 2.34 6.24 -7.61
CA ALA A 158 2.28 5.06 -6.74
C ALA A 158 1.11 4.14 -7.18
N GLU A 159 1.16 2.86 -6.81
CA GLU A 159 0.04 1.95 -7.06
C GLU A 159 -1.07 2.23 -6.04
N LEU A 160 -2.23 2.62 -6.55
CA LEU A 160 -3.36 3.06 -5.74
C LEU A 160 -4.42 1.96 -5.66
N PRO A 161 -4.89 1.59 -4.47
CA PRO A 161 -6.00 0.65 -4.33
C PRO A 161 -7.33 1.29 -4.75
N ASP A 162 -8.21 0.52 -5.38
CA ASP A 162 -9.55 0.95 -5.78
C ASP A 162 -10.64 0.71 -4.72
N GLY A 163 -10.27 0.04 -3.62
CA GLY A 163 -11.19 -0.34 -2.54
C GLY A 163 -11.91 -1.68 -2.75
N ALA A 164 -11.72 -2.32 -3.90
CA ALA A 164 -12.26 -3.64 -4.27
C ALA A 164 -11.15 -4.71 -4.42
N TRP A 165 -10.05 -4.53 -3.69
CA TRP A 165 -8.83 -5.37 -3.75
C TRP A 165 -8.01 -5.25 -5.03
N LEU A 166 -8.34 -4.36 -5.97
CA LEU A 166 -7.55 -4.15 -7.18
C LEU A 166 -6.74 -2.85 -7.08
N TYR A 167 -5.78 -2.73 -7.98
CA TYR A 167 -4.86 -1.60 -8.03
C TYR A 167 -4.89 -0.90 -9.39
N GLN A 168 -4.45 0.35 -9.39
CA GLN A 168 -4.18 1.14 -10.58
C GLN A 168 -2.83 1.86 -10.49
N ILE A 169 -2.20 2.09 -11.64
CA ILE A 169 -0.99 2.89 -11.78
C ILE A 169 -1.02 3.64 -13.13
N HIS A 170 -0.50 4.86 -13.14
CA HIS A 170 -0.36 5.66 -14.35
C HIS A 170 1.11 5.98 -14.57
N SER A 171 1.59 5.72 -15.78
CA SER A 171 2.93 6.11 -16.22
C SER A 171 2.79 7.08 -17.39
N SER A 172 3.53 8.18 -17.35
CA SER A 172 3.55 9.19 -18.39
C SER A 172 4.94 9.32 -18.98
N LEU A 173 5.04 9.45 -20.30
CA LEU A 173 6.28 9.71 -21.04
C LEU A 173 6.13 11.04 -21.77
N GLU A 174 7.00 11.98 -21.45
CA GLU A 174 7.15 13.22 -22.21
C GLU A 174 8.12 13.00 -23.37
N PHE A 175 7.73 13.40 -24.59
CA PHE A 175 8.59 13.26 -25.75
C PHE A 175 8.39 14.38 -26.75
N ARG A 176 9.45 14.67 -27.53
CA ARG A 176 9.36 15.53 -28.71
C ARG A 176 9.22 14.64 -29.95
N PRO A 177 8.16 14.80 -30.76
CA PRO A 177 8.02 14.06 -32.02
C PRO A 177 9.18 14.36 -32.97
N ARG A 178 9.76 13.34 -33.58
CA ARG A 178 10.78 13.53 -34.62
C ARG A 178 10.10 13.76 -35.97
N LYS A 179 10.46 14.85 -36.64
CA LYS A 179 10.04 15.13 -38.02
C LYS A 179 11.00 14.40 -38.98
N VAL A 180 10.48 13.51 -39.82
CA VAL A 180 11.26 12.91 -40.91
C VAL A 180 11.10 13.79 -42.15
N LYS A 181 12.22 14.20 -42.77
CA LYS A 181 12.17 14.96 -44.03
C LYS A 181 11.59 14.07 -45.14
N GLY A 182 10.48 14.51 -45.75
CA GLY A 182 9.89 13.86 -46.92
C GLY A 182 8.72 12.91 -46.65
N GLN A 183 8.24 12.77 -45.42
CA GLN A 183 7.01 12.03 -45.10
C GLN A 183 6.03 12.88 -44.28
N ASN A 184 4.74 12.83 -44.62
CA ASN A 184 3.65 13.56 -43.94
C ASN A 184 3.18 12.88 -42.63
N GLN A 185 3.97 11.99 -42.02
CA GLN A 185 3.62 11.31 -40.77
C GLN A 185 4.82 11.20 -39.82
N ASN A 186 4.54 11.36 -38.52
CA ASN A 186 5.49 11.04 -37.46
C ASN A 186 5.64 9.50 -37.40
N GLN A 187 6.88 9.01 -37.52
CA GLN A 187 7.18 7.57 -37.60
C GLN A 187 7.68 6.97 -36.26
N ASP A 188 7.50 7.69 -35.15
CA ASP A 188 7.89 7.20 -33.84
C ASP A 188 6.95 6.07 -33.40
N THR A 189 7.47 4.87 -33.17
CA THR A 189 6.68 3.74 -32.66
C THR A 189 6.89 3.60 -31.16
N PHE A 190 5.86 3.93 -30.38
CA PHE A 190 5.85 3.74 -28.93
C PHE A 190 5.12 2.46 -28.54
N ARG A 191 5.69 1.71 -27.59
CA ARG A 191 5.05 0.54 -26.99
C ARG A 191 5.25 0.56 -25.49
N THR A 192 4.25 0.10 -24.76
CA THR A 192 4.37 -0.17 -23.32
C THR A 192 4.37 -1.67 -23.08
N ARG A 193 5.05 -2.10 -22.01
CA ARG A 193 4.95 -3.46 -21.49
C ARG A 193 4.63 -3.40 -20.01
N THR A 194 3.70 -4.24 -19.60
CA THR A 194 3.33 -4.43 -18.20
C THR A 194 3.75 -5.83 -17.76
N TRP A 195 4.24 -5.94 -16.53
CA TRP A 195 4.61 -7.21 -15.94
C TRP A 195 4.19 -7.24 -14.47
N ILE A 196 3.45 -8.27 -14.07
CA ILE A 196 3.00 -8.48 -12.69
C ILE A 196 3.95 -9.46 -12.01
N GLY A 197 4.53 -9.04 -10.89
CA GLY A 197 5.43 -9.87 -10.08
C GLY A 197 6.61 -9.10 -9.47
N PRO A 198 7.49 -9.80 -8.72
CA PRO A 198 8.73 -9.23 -8.17
C PRO A 198 9.82 -9.11 -9.23
N GLU A 199 10.45 -7.93 -9.40
CA GLU A 199 11.46 -7.65 -10.46
C GLU A 199 12.27 -8.88 -10.93
N PRO A 200 12.29 -9.21 -12.24
CA PRO A 200 13.08 -10.33 -12.73
C PRO A 200 14.57 -10.07 -12.43
N GLY A 201 15.15 -10.83 -11.50
CA GLY A 201 16.56 -10.71 -11.09
C GLY A 201 16.79 -10.55 -9.59
N LEU A 202 15.73 -10.46 -8.77
CA LEU A 202 15.83 -10.49 -7.31
C LEU A 202 15.17 -11.77 -6.76
N VAL A 203 15.84 -12.91 -6.94
CA VAL A 203 15.67 -14.16 -6.16
C VAL A 203 17.05 -14.64 -5.77
#